data_AF-L7F1R3-F1
#
_entry.id   AF-L7F1R3-F1
#
_cell.length_a   1.000
_cell.length_b   1.000
_cell.length_c   1.000
_cell.angle_alpha   90.00
_cell.angle_beta   90.00
_cell.angle_gamma   90.00
#
_symmetry.space_group_name_H-M   'P 1'
#
loop_
_entity.id
_entity.type
_entity.pdbx_description
1 polymer ?
#
loop_
_entity_poly.entity_id
_entity_poly.type
_entity_poly.pdbx_seq_one_letter_code
_entity_poly.pdbx_strand_id
1 'polypeptide(L)' 'MQTAIPVQKVTRPRADALRNRERIVTAAREMFVEFGSEVPIDEIARRAGVGNATVYRNFPDREALVRE' A
#
# COMPACT_ATOMS: atom_id res chain seq x y z
N MET A 1 -2.92 21.41 8.16
CA MET A 1 -2.92 20.47 9.30
C MET A 1 -3.88 19.34 8.97
N GLN A 2 -3.39 18.18 8.52
CA GLN A 2 -4.24 17.04 8.18
C GLN A 2 -3.71 15.79 8.88
N THR A 3 -4.13 15.59 10.12
CA THR A 3 -3.92 14.34 10.86
C THR A 3 -5.17 13.48 10.67
N ALA A 4 -5.12 12.57 9.69
CA ALA A 4 -6.11 11.51 9.58
C ALA A 4 -5.50 10.21 10.14
N ILE A 5 -5.86 9.89 11.38
CA ILE A 5 -5.51 8.61 12.01
C ILE A 5 -6.45 7.53 11.44
N PRO A 6 -5.97 6.49 10.75
CA PRO A 6 -6.85 5.42 10.31
C PRO A 6 -7.11 4.45 11.47
N VAL A 7 -8.40 4.27 11.78
CA VAL A 7 -8.95 3.32 12.74
C VAL A 7 -8.57 1.89 12.33
N GLN A 8 -7.85 1.16 13.19
CA GLN A 8 -7.45 -0.21 12.91
C GLN A 8 -8.67 -1.15 12.99
N LYS A 9 -9.06 -1.72 11.84
CA LYS A 9 -10.01 -2.82 11.76
C LYS A 9 -9.32 -4.10 12.28
N VAL A 10 -9.88 -4.67 13.34
CA VAL A 10 -9.51 -6.00 13.83
C VAL A 10 -9.87 -7.02 12.75
N THR A 11 -8.90 -7.61 12.04
CA THR A 11 -9.20 -8.65 11.04
C THR A 11 -8.32 -9.88 11.10
N ARG A 12 -8.99 -10.97 10.74
CA ARG A 12 -8.61 -12.38 10.79
C ARG A 12 -7.30 -12.68 10.05
N PRO A 13 -6.60 -13.78 10.42
CA PRO A 13 -5.22 -13.98 10.01
C PRO A 13 -5.16 -14.52 8.58
N ARG A 14 -4.27 -13.93 7.75
CA ARG A 14 -3.78 -14.39 6.43
C ARG A 14 -4.59 -14.06 5.17
N ALA A 15 -5.89 -14.31 5.12
CA ALA A 15 -6.65 -14.09 3.87
C ALA A 15 -6.72 -12.60 3.47
N ASP A 16 -6.87 -11.71 4.45
CA ASP A 16 -6.89 -10.26 4.21
C ASP A 16 -5.50 -9.72 3.85
N ALA A 17 -4.43 -10.32 4.37
CA ALA A 17 -3.05 -9.89 4.08
C ALA A 17 -2.69 -10.09 2.60
N LEU A 18 -3.04 -11.25 2.04
CA LEU A 18 -2.84 -11.55 0.61
C LEU A 18 -3.61 -10.56 -0.28
N ARG A 19 -4.91 -10.35 -0.02
CA ARG A 19 -5.72 -9.40 -0.81
C ARG A 19 -5.21 -7.97 -0.70
N ASN A 20 -4.74 -7.57 0.48
CA ASN A 20 -4.16 -6.24 0.66
C ASN A 20 -2.85 -6.11 -0.12
N ARG A 21 -1.98 -7.13 -0.11
CA ARG A 21 -0.77 -7.16 -0.93
C ARG A 21 -1.09 -7.01 -2.42
N GLU A 22 -2.03 -7.80 -2.93
CA GLU A 22 -2.46 -7.72 -4.34
C GLU A 22 -2.94 -6.32 -4.71
N ARG A 23 -3.81 -5.71 -3.89
CA ARG A 23 -4.29 -4.34 -4.11
C ARG A 23 -3.16 -3.31 -4.13
N ILE A 24 -2.21 -3.44 -3.22
CA ILE A 24 -1.04 -2.54 -3.16
C ILE A 24 -0.20 -2.66 -4.42
N VAL A 25 0.11 -3.88 -4.88
CA VAL A 25 0.92 -4.12 -6.08
C VAL A 25 0.21 -3.61 -7.34
N THR A 26 -1.09 -3.86 -7.48
CA THR A 26 -1.88 -3.35 -8.61
C THR A 26 -1.84 -1.82 -8.65
N ALA A 27 -2.12 -1.15 -7.53
CA ALA A 27 -2.08 0.31 -7.45
C ALA A 27 -0.68 0.86 -7.72
N ALA A 28 0.35 0.21 -7.17
CA ALA A 28 1.74 0.62 -7.38
C ALA A 28 2.12 0.53 -8.86
N ARG A 29 1.77 -0.56 -9.54
CA ARG A 29 2.04 -0.75 -10.96
C ARG A 29 1.37 0.29 -11.83
N GLU A 30 0.09 0.57 -11.59
CA GLU A 30 -0.63 1.63 -12.31
C GLU A 30 0.07 2.98 -12.13
N MET A 31 0.42 3.32 -10.88
CA MET A 31 1.06 4.59 -10.59
C MET A 31 2.49 4.69 -11.12
N PHE A 32 3.25 3.60 -11.11
CA PHE A 32 4.59 3.58 -11.69
C PHE A 32 4.56 3.74 -13.21
N VAL A 33 3.51 3.23 -13.88
CA VAL A 33 3.31 3.47 -15.32
C VAL A 33 2.91 4.92 -15.60
N GLU A 34 2.04 5.49 -14.77
CA GLU A 34 1.45 6.82 -14.99
C GLU A 34 2.40 7.98 -14.59
N PHE A 35 3.12 7.83 -13.47
CA PHE A 35 3.93 8.88 -12.86
C PHE A 35 5.41 8.50 -12.70
N GLY A 36 5.80 7.29 -13.12
CA GLY A 36 7.18 6.80 -12.98
C GLY A 36 7.54 6.35 -11.56
N SER A 37 8.82 6.08 -11.36
CA SER A 37 9.35 5.57 -10.08
C SER A 37 9.57 6.65 -9.04
N GLU A 38 8.80 7.74 -9.03
CA GLU A 38 8.86 8.82 -8.01
C GLU A 38 7.60 8.88 -7.15
N VAL A 39 6.65 7.98 -7.40
CA VAL A 39 5.39 7.93 -6.65
C VAL A 39 5.67 7.68 -5.15
N PRO A 40 5.07 8.50 -4.26
CA PRO A 40 5.14 8.29 -2.82
C PRO A 40 4.27 7.10 -2.38
N ILE A 41 4.78 6.33 -1.41
CA ILE A 41 4.10 5.15 -0.85
C ILE A 41 2.70 5.50 -0.30
N ASP A 42 2.55 6.70 0.28
CA ASP A 42 1.26 7.21 0.77
C ASP A 42 0.18 7.27 -0.31
N GLU A 43 0.53 7.69 -1.52
CA GLU A 43 -0.44 7.81 -2.61
C GLU A 43 -0.81 6.42 -3.17
N ILE A 44 0.15 5.50 -3.19
CA ILE A 44 -0.09 4.09 -3.52
C ILE A 44 -1.03 3.45 -2.49
N ALA A 45 -0.79 3.68 -1.19
CA ALA A 45 -1.64 3.18 -0.12
C ALA A 45 -3.07 3.70 -0.26
N ARG A 46 -3.21 5.00 -0.53
CA ARG A 46 -4.48 5.66 -0.77
C ARG A 46 -5.21 5.07 -1.98
N ARG A 47 -4.53 4.87 -3.10
CA ARG A 47 -5.11 4.27 -4.32
C ARG A 47 -5.49 2.81 -4.13
N ALA A 48 -4.71 2.06 -3.36
CA ALA A 48 -4.99 0.68 -2.97
C ALA A 48 -6.10 0.55 -1.89
N GLY A 49 -6.56 1.66 -1.31
CA GLY A 49 -7.56 1.67 -0.25
C GLY A 49 -7.09 1.04 1.06
N VAL A 50 -5.78 1.06 1.33
CA VAL A 50 -5.17 0.51 2.55
C VAL A 50 -4.45 1.60 3.33
N GLY A 51 -4.28 1.39 4.64
CA GLY A 51 -3.48 2.31 5.46
C GLY A 51 -1.98 2.12 5.24
N ASN A 52 -1.18 3.18 5.41
CA ASN A 52 0.28 3.12 5.29
C ASN A 52 0.90 2.05 6.20
N ALA A 53 0.39 1.90 7.43
CA ALA A 53 0.86 0.86 8.34
C ALA A 53 0.66 -0.55 7.77
N THR A 54 -0.37 -0.78 6.95
CA THR A 54 -0.59 -2.05 6.24
C THR A 54 0.42 -2.19 5.10
N VAL A 55 0.71 -1.11 4.37
CA VAL A 55 1.72 -1.15 3.31
C VAL A 55 3.10 -1.47 3.88
N TYR A 56 3.57 -0.73 4.88
CA TYR A 56 4.88 -0.97 5.50
C TYR A 56 5.00 -2.35 6.18
N ARG A 57 3.88 -2.95 6.62
CA ARG A 57 3.86 -4.33 7.12
C ARG A 57 4.03 -5.38 6.03
N ASN A 58 3.60 -5.12 4.80
CA ASN A 58 3.73 -6.04 3.66
C ASN A 58 4.98 -5.76 2.81
N PHE A 59 5.39 -4.50 2.74
CA PHE A 59 6.51 -3.98 1.97
C PHE A 59 7.33 -3.08 2.90
N PRO A 60 8.37 -3.63 3.57
CA PRO A 60 9.15 -2.86 4.53
C PRO A 60 9.85 -1.66 3.87
N ASP A 61 10.21 -1.81 2.58
CA ASP A 61 10.91 -0.81 1.80
C ASP A 61 10.22 -0.60 0.46
N ARG A 62 10.44 0.60 -0.09
CA ARG A 62 9.97 0.96 -1.43
C ARG A 62 10.48 0.01 -2.50
N GLU A 63 11.73 -0.43 -2.41
CA GLU A 63 12.28 -1.40 -3.35
C GLU A 63 11.54 -2.73 -3.32
N ALA A 64 11.05 -3.17 -2.15
CA ALA A 64 10.28 -4.41 -2.06
C ALA A 64 8.98 -4.31 -2.85
N LEU A 65 8.39 -3.11 -2.92
CA LEU A 65 7.21 -2.84 -3.73
C LEU A 65 7.54 -2.74 -5.22
N VAL A 66 8.68 -2.17 -5.58
CA VAL A 66 9.13 -2.03 -6.98
C VAL A 66 9.53 -3.38 -7.58
N ARG A 67 10.00 -4.33 -6.76
CA ARG A 67 10.42 -5.68 -7.20
C ARG A 67 9.25 -6.63 -7.53
N GLU A 68 7.99 -6.23 -7.32
CA GLU A 68 6.80 -7.09 -7.47
C GLU A 68 6.00 -6.87 -8.76
#